data_AF-A0A2V7VE13-F1
#
_entry.id   AF-A0A2V7VE13-F1
#
_cell.length_a   1.000
_cell.length_b   1.000
_cell.length_c   1.000
_cell.angle_alpha   90.00
_cell.angle_beta   90.00
_cell.angle_gamma   90.00
#
_symmetry.space_group_name_H-M   'P 1'
#
loop_
_entity.id
_entity.type
_entity.pdbx_description
1 polymer ?
#
loop_
_entity_poly.entity_id
_entity_poly.type
_entity_poly.pdbx_seq_one_letter_code
_entity_poly.pdbx_strand_id
1 'polypeptide(L)'
;RCVGGATAPPTYENLIPIACDAVITATPKDKDGVNVPWWLHSMNVEFWVRDGEGNVIVLGDVPDEPFNKWLYPKGVGSFSVCAAVDGRQTCMNAKVIP
;
A
#
# COMPACT_ATOMS: atom_id res chain seq x y z
N ARG A 1 4.08 -11.61 -0.92
CA ARG A 1 4.87 -12.73 -1.48
C ARG A 1 6.26 -12.67 -0.87
N CYS A 2 6.75 -13.74 -0.27
CA CYS A 2 8.08 -13.76 0.34
C CYS A 2 8.99 -14.77 -0.37
N VAL A 3 10.27 -14.45 -0.51
CA VAL A 3 11.29 -15.38 -1.02
C VAL A 3 12.11 -15.98 0.14
N GLY A 4 12.80 -17.09 -0.11
CA GLY A 4 13.76 -17.64 0.85
C GLY A 4 13.18 -18.22 2.14
N GLY A 5 11.88 -18.55 2.17
CA GLY A 5 11.22 -19.11 3.36
C GLY A 5 10.88 -18.07 4.43
N ALA A 6 11.00 -16.77 4.14
CA ALA A 6 10.57 -15.72 5.05
C ALA A 6 9.05 -15.75 5.27
N THR A 7 8.64 -15.56 6.52
CA THR A 7 7.22 -15.49 6.90
C THR A 7 6.79 -14.04 6.97
N ALA A 8 5.71 -13.70 6.27
CA ALA A 8 5.11 -12.38 6.37
C ALA A 8 4.50 -12.18 7.77
N PRO A 9 4.75 -11.05 8.45
CA PRO A 9 4.03 -10.66 9.65
C PRO A 9 2.52 -10.52 9.40
N PRO A 10 1.70 -10.52 10.46
CA PRO A 10 0.30 -10.17 10.33
C PRO A 10 0.11 -8.78 9.71
N THR A 11 -0.86 -8.64 8.81
CA THR A 11 -1.09 -7.40 8.05
C THR A 11 -1.41 -6.19 8.92
N TYR A 12 -2.02 -6.38 10.10
CA TYR A 12 -2.34 -5.30 11.03
C TYR A 12 -1.12 -4.66 11.69
N GLU A 13 0.07 -5.27 11.59
CA GLU A 13 1.30 -4.73 12.17
C GLU A 13 1.96 -3.68 11.26
N ASN A 14 1.52 -3.54 10.00
CA ASN A 14 2.11 -2.64 9.02
C ASN A 14 3.63 -2.85 8.84
N LEU A 15 4.07 -4.11 8.90
CA LEU A 15 5.47 -4.52 8.71
C LEU A 15 5.62 -5.32 7.42
N ILE A 16 6.67 -5.02 6.66
CA ILE A 16 7.03 -5.76 5.44
C ILE A 16 8.50 -6.22 5.56
N PRO A 17 8.79 -7.52 5.61
CA PRO A 17 10.17 -7.98 5.53
C PRO A 17 10.80 -7.60 4.19
N ILE A 18 12.08 -7.24 4.17
CA ILE A 18 12.80 -6.82 2.95
C ILE A 18 12.77 -7.90 1.86
N ALA A 19 12.66 -9.17 2.26
CA ALA A 19 12.53 -10.33 1.36
C ALA A 19 11.10 -10.57 0.84
N CYS A 20 10.16 -9.68 1.15
CA CYS A 20 8.74 -9.83 0.83
C CYS A 20 8.20 -8.64 0.05
N ASP A 21 7.47 -8.93 -1.03
CA ASP A 21 6.56 -7.97 -1.65
C ASP A 21 5.21 -7.99 -0.93
N ALA A 22 4.53 -6.85 -0.87
CA ALA A 22 3.17 -6.76 -0.34
C ALA A 22 2.24 -6.06 -1.31
N VAL A 23 0.92 -6.16 -1.08
CA VAL A 23 -0.08 -5.37 -1.80
C VAL A 23 -0.71 -4.41 -0.81
N ILE A 24 -0.87 -3.15 -1.24
CA ILE A 24 -1.72 -2.18 -0.55
C ILE A 24 -2.98 -1.95 -1.38
N THR A 25 -4.11 -1.85 -0.70
CA THR A 25 -5.40 -1.53 -1.29
C THR A 25 -5.91 -0.21 -0.75
N ALA A 26 -6.35 0.68 -1.62
CA ALA A 26 -7.05 1.89 -1.26
C ALA A 26 -8.45 1.87 -1.86
N THR A 27 -9.41 1.40 -1.08
CA THR A 27 -10.84 1.50 -1.38
C THR A 27 -11.47 2.42 -0.35
N PRO A 28 -12.20 3.48 -0.77
CA PRO A 28 -12.97 4.30 0.15
C PRO A 28 -13.89 3.44 1.02
N LYS A 29 -14.01 3.82 2.28
CA LYS A 29 -14.90 3.16 3.24
C LYS A 29 -16.00 4.12 3.66
N ASP A 30 -17.20 3.60 3.88
CA ASP A 30 -18.30 4.36 4.47
C ASP A 30 -18.12 4.53 5.99
N LYS A 31 -19.10 5.17 6.63
CA LYS A 31 -19.08 5.42 8.08
C LYS A 31 -19.05 4.15 8.94
N ASP A 32 -19.45 3.01 8.37
CA ASP A 32 -19.51 1.71 9.04
C ASP A 32 -18.28 0.85 8.70
N GLY A 33 -17.31 1.40 7.96
CA GLY A 33 -16.06 0.74 7.58
C GLY A 33 -16.18 -0.20 6.37
N VAL A 34 -17.34 -0.22 5.71
CA VAL A 34 -17.61 -1.07 4.54
C VAL A 34 -17.05 -0.39 3.29
N ASN A 35 -16.48 -1.18 2.38
CA ASN A 35 -15.97 -0.67 1.12
C ASN A 35 -17.12 -0.04 0.32
N VAL A 36 -16.94 1.21 -0.09
CA VAL A 36 -17.87 1.88 -0.98
C VAL A 36 -17.75 1.22 -2.36
N PRO A 37 -18.87 0.88 -3.02
CA PRO A 37 -18.84 0.34 -4.38
C PRO A 37 -18.13 1.26 -5.37
N TRP A 38 -17.33 0.67 -6.25
CA TRP A 38 -16.49 1.43 -7.17
C TRP A 38 -17.25 2.34 -8.12
N TRP A 39 -18.51 2.05 -8.46
CA TRP A 39 -19.30 2.93 -9.34
C TRP A 39 -19.83 4.20 -8.64
N LEU A 40 -19.65 4.30 -7.32
CA LEU A 40 -19.98 5.49 -6.52
C LEU A 40 -18.77 6.42 -6.32
N HIS A 41 -17.60 6.01 -6.79
CA HIS A 41 -16.38 6.81 -6.79
C HIS A 41 -15.62 6.59 -8.11
N SER A 42 -14.55 7.33 -8.36
CA SER A 42 -13.69 7.06 -9.50
C SER A 42 -12.90 5.74 -9.29
N MET A 43 -12.61 5.02 -10.38
CA MET A 43 -11.65 3.91 -10.35
C MET A 43 -10.20 4.41 -10.33
N ASN A 44 -9.99 5.71 -10.63
CA ASN A 44 -8.66 6.31 -10.69
C ASN A 44 -8.22 6.71 -9.28
N VAL A 45 -7.54 5.79 -8.60
CA VAL A 45 -6.87 6.08 -7.35
C VAL A 45 -5.43 6.48 -7.62
N GLU A 46 -5.08 7.68 -7.21
CA GLU A 46 -3.70 8.15 -7.23
C GLU A 46 -2.96 7.60 -6.02
N PHE A 47 -1.76 7.06 -6.22
CA PHE A 47 -0.90 6.55 -5.16
C PHE A 47 0.47 7.19 -5.23
N TRP A 48 1.04 7.51 -4.07
CA TRP A 48 2.41 8.00 -3.97
C TRP A 48 3.05 7.64 -2.64
N VAL A 49 4.38 7.63 -2.65
CA VAL A 49 5.23 7.53 -1.46
C VAL A 49 5.58 8.96 -1.05
N ARG A 50 5.71 9.27 0.25
CA ARG A 50 6.10 10.62 0.66
C ARG A 50 7.52 10.96 0.21
N ASP A 51 7.76 12.24 -0.01
CA ASP A 51 9.06 12.77 -0.42
C ASP A 51 10.18 12.30 0.54
N GLY A 52 11.25 11.77 -0.03
CA GLY A 52 12.40 11.24 0.71
C GLY A 52 12.32 9.76 1.10
N GLU A 53 11.16 9.10 0.95
CA GLU A 53 10.98 7.70 1.35
C GLU A 53 11.11 6.68 0.20
N GLY A 54 11.33 7.14 -1.04
CA GLY A 54 11.48 6.29 -2.22
C GLY A 54 12.67 5.31 -2.19
N ASN A 55 13.62 5.50 -1.26
CA ASN A 55 14.72 4.56 -1.02
C ASN A 55 14.32 3.37 -0.13
N VAL A 56 13.16 3.43 0.52
CA VAL A 56 12.64 2.37 1.39
C VAL A 56 11.68 1.47 0.62
N ILE A 57 10.79 2.08 -0.17
CA ILE A 57 9.71 1.39 -0.88
C ILE A 57 9.53 1.95 -2.29
N VAL A 58 9.18 1.07 -3.23
CA VAL A 58 8.73 1.45 -4.58
C VAL A 58 7.35 0.87 -4.83
N LEU A 59 6.49 1.66 -5.48
CA LEU A 59 5.16 1.23 -5.88
C LEU A 59 5.21 0.59 -7.27
N GLY A 60 4.41 -0.46 -7.47
CA GLY A 60 4.13 -1.02 -8.79
C GLY A 60 2.64 -1.19 -9.03
N ASP A 61 2.27 -1.21 -10.30
CA ASP A 61 0.89 -1.45 -10.71
C ASP A 61 0.51 -2.91 -10.55
N VAL A 62 -0.69 -3.16 -10.04
CA VAL A 62 -1.34 -4.47 -10.14
C VAL A 62 -2.22 -4.44 -11.39
N PRO A 63 -1.95 -5.28 -12.42
CA PRO A 63 -2.75 -5.30 -13.63
C PRO A 63 -4.24 -5.52 -13.32
N ASP A 64 -5.10 -4.77 -14.01
CA ASP A 64 -6.57 -4.84 -13.89
C ASP A 64 -7.16 -4.54 -12.49
N GLU A 65 -6.33 -4.14 -11.52
CA GLU A 65 -6.74 -3.82 -10.14
C GLU A 65 -6.29 -2.41 -9.74
N PRO A 66 -6.96 -1.34 -10.23
CA PRO A 66 -6.49 0.04 -10.04
C PRO A 66 -6.56 0.53 -8.59
N PHE A 67 -7.30 -0.19 -7.73
CA PHE A 67 -7.37 0.07 -6.29
C PHE A 67 -6.17 -0.49 -5.52
N ASN A 68 -5.30 -1.24 -6.20
CA ASN A 68 -4.20 -1.96 -5.59
C ASN A 68 -2.84 -1.49 -6.16
N LYS A 69 -1.83 -1.48 -5.31
CA LYS A 69 -0.43 -1.32 -5.71
C LYS A 69 0.42 -2.41 -5.07
N TRP A 70 1.39 -2.90 -5.83
CA TRP A 70 2.51 -3.64 -5.27
C TRP A 70 3.40 -2.70 -4.48
N LEU A 71 3.87 -3.17 -3.33
CA LEU A 71 4.89 -2.57 -2.50
C LEU A 71 6.15 -3.42 -2.63
N TYR A 72 7.21 -2.83 -3.20
CA TYR A 72 8.50 -3.47 -3.41
C TYR A 72 9.55 -2.85 -2.48
N PRO A 73 9.95 -3.55 -1.40
CA PRO A 73 11.00 -3.05 -0.51
C PRO A 73 12.33 -2.84 -1.21
N LYS A 74 12.99 -1.72 -0.91
CA LYS A 74 14.32 -1.36 -1.41
C LYS A 74 15.34 -1.20 -0.29
N GLY A 75 14.89 -0.84 0.91
CA GLY A 75 15.74 -0.68 2.08
C GLY A 75 14.93 -0.84 3.36
N VAL A 76 15.61 -1.16 4.46
CA VAL A 76 15.00 -1.21 5.79
C VAL A 76 14.75 0.22 6.27
N GLY A 77 13.56 0.48 6.80
CA GLY A 77 13.18 1.82 7.23
C GLY A 77 11.67 2.03 7.31
N SER A 78 11.28 3.16 7.88
CA SER A 78 9.87 3.59 7.88
C SER A 78 9.52 4.24 6.55
N PHE A 79 8.27 4.07 6.13
CA PHE A 79 7.73 4.71 4.94
C PHE A 79 6.23 4.96 5.11
N SER A 80 5.69 5.78 4.21
CA SER A 80 4.31 6.18 4.14
C SER A 80 3.83 6.04 2.70
N VAL A 81 2.71 5.36 2.49
CA VAL A 81 2.02 5.32 1.20
C VAL A 81 0.71 6.06 1.34
N CYS A 82 0.54 7.07 0.52
CA CYS A 82 -0.68 7.86 0.45
C CYS A 82 -1.48 7.46 -0.79
N ALA A 83 -2.80 7.57 -0.67
CA ALA A 83 -3.71 7.36 -1.77
C ALA A 83 -4.81 8.42 -1.76
N ALA A 84 -5.23 8.85 -2.96
CA ALA A 84 -6.33 9.78 -3.13
C ALA A 84 -7.29 9.36 -4.25
N VAL A 85 -8.57 9.63 -4.02
CA VAL A 85 -9.64 9.44 -5.01
C VAL A 85 -10.76 10.44 -4.73
N ASP A 86 -11.25 11.11 -5.78
CA ASP A 86 -12.32 12.11 -5.72
C ASP A 86 -12.14 13.18 -4.61
N GLY A 87 -10.91 13.67 -4.46
CA GLY A 87 -10.56 14.71 -3.48
C GLY A 87 -10.46 14.23 -2.03
N ARG A 88 -10.62 12.92 -1.76
CA ARG A 88 -10.35 12.32 -0.45
C ARG A 88 -8.98 11.68 -0.45
N GLN A 89 -8.21 11.91 0.60
CA GLN A 89 -6.85 11.39 0.76
C GLN A 89 -6.66 10.71 2.11
N THR A 90 -5.87 9.64 2.13
CA THR A 90 -5.35 9.03 3.36
C THR A 90 -3.92 8.55 3.16
N CYS A 91 -3.20 8.32 4.25
CA CYS A 91 -1.86 7.73 4.24
C CYS A 91 -1.78 6.59 5.25
N MET A 92 -1.16 5.49 4.83
CA MET A 92 -0.75 4.40 5.70
C MET A 92 0.73 4.58 6.05
N ASN A 93 1.07 4.49 7.34
CA ASN A 93 2.45 4.44 7.81
C ASN A 93 2.84 2.99 8.05
N ALA A 94 4.01 2.58 7.58
CA ALA A 94 4.51 1.22 7.68
C ALA A 94 6.03 1.20 7.80
N LYS A 95 6.59 0.00 7.98
CA LYS A 95 8.03 -0.20 8.11
C LYS A 95 8.50 -1.43 7.36
N VAL A 96 9.57 -1.27 6.60
CA VAL A 96 10.34 -2.39 6.09
C VAL A 96 11.28 -2.88 7.18
N ILE A 97 11.24 -4.18 7.48
CA ILE A 97 12.07 -4.85 8.48
C ILE A 97 13.06 -5.80 7.81
N PRO A 98 14.18 -6.16 8.48
CA PRO A 98 15.08 -7.20 8.00
C PRO A 98 14.39 -8.54 7.73
#